data_AF-A0A6A6A184-F1
#
_entry.id   AF-A0A6A6A184-F1
#
_cell.length_a   1.000
_cell.length_b   1.000
_cell.length_c   1.000
_cell.angle_alpha   90.00
_cell.angle_beta   90.00
_cell.angle_gamma   90.00
#
_symmetry.space_group_name_H-M   'P 1'
#
loop_
_entity.id
_entity.type
_entity.pdbx_description
1 polymer ?
#
loop_
_entity_poly.entity_id
_entity_poly.type
_entity_poly.pdbx_seq_one_letter_code
_entity_poly.pdbx_strand_id
1 'polypeptide(L)'
;MGRHANPDIRRAFQEFQDQDTPSKCNKVKCMHCGYVRAKNTTRQIEHLQECQAYLASPDAQAHVAPHAHGPPVEASIVSQAPSAILSGQQPNPNLQVHRRGPNNKRARDGQLLAPSSPMPMHPHHAPSLTAHLLAICAAPFAHATQQPFLSHAGCGSLAAGPLAQWLVQDGHYARGYIRFVGQLLAKIRLPQTHNSQFHPMYRTMDLLISALNNMRREMQFFEITATKYGLTLGHEAPTPITRALLDLFVSASSSSASLLEGMVVLWGIEHCYRSAWQYASSFSTTLSTPSNDAHIIALHQALIPNWTSPAFSKFVDATRALVDELANITTTRDGKEEMVRCEEIFRQICWLEERFWPEVDGMGEEDDNSHLAPAGLGMSGMDNNPVNNGGSSFNNGPMSGPMTSAINGGDSTPVGDGRNSFTIPNTNGLDGVNQGP
;
A
#
# COMPACT_ATOMS: atom_id res chain seq x y z
N MET A 1 28.61 -4.81 30.07
CA MET A 1 29.08 -3.55 30.69
C MET A 1 29.22 -2.52 29.58
N GLY A 2 28.77 -1.26 29.64
CA GLY A 2 27.58 -0.70 30.25
C GLY A 2 26.86 0.10 29.13
N ARG A 3 25.52 0.05 29.09
CA ARG A 3 24.76 0.89 28.15
C ARG A 3 25.13 2.34 28.46
N HIS A 4 25.60 3.09 27.47
CA HIS A 4 25.86 4.52 27.61
C HIS A 4 24.55 5.21 28.02
N ALA A 5 24.35 5.35 29.33
CA ALA A 5 23.27 6.13 29.89
C ALA A 5 23.57 7.59 29.58
N ASN A 6 22.60 8.28 28.98
CA ASN A 6 22.72 9.69 28.67
C ASN A 6 23.15 10.46 29.95
N PRO A 7 24.33 11.12 29.96
CA PRO A 7 24.86 11.79 31.15
C PRO A 7 23.93 12.89 31.68
N ASP A 8 23.06 13.45 30.83
CA ASP A 8 22.14 14.53 31.20
C ASP A 8 21.01 14.03 32.12
N ILE A 9 20.52 12.81 31.89
CA ILE A 9 19.47 12.22 32.73
C ILE A 9 19.97 11.99 34.15
N ARG A 10 21.26 11.63 34.31
CA ARG A 10 21.86 11.40 35.64
C ARG A 10 22.08 12.69 36.41
N ARG A 11 22.27 13.83 35.74
CA ARG A 11 22.46 15.14 36.37
C ARG A 11 21.14 15.83 36.68
N ALA A 12 20.16 15.71 35.78
CA ALA A 12 18.91 16.45 35.88
C ALA A 12 17.82 15.76 36.74
N PHE A 13 18.00 14.48 37.11
CA PHE A 13 17.03 13.75 37.93
C PHE A 13 17.63 13.09 39.16
N GLN A 14 16.94 13.23 40.29
CA GLN A 14 17.23 12.51 41.53
C GLN A 14 16.25 11.36 41.72
N GLU A 15 16.76 10.16 41.99
CA GLU A 15 15.93 8.99 42.28
C GLU A 15 15.55 8.95 43.75
N PHE A 16 14.31 8.58 44.05
CA PHE A 16 13.84 8.33 45.41
C PHE A 16 12.77 7.24 45.43
N GLN A 17 12.62 6.60 46.58
CA GLN A 17 11.55 5.63 46.84
C GLN A 17 10.56 6.25 47.82
N ASP A 18 9.29 6.12 47.47
CA ASP A 18 8.18 6.68 48.25
C ASP A 18 7.87 5.74 49.42
N GLN A 19 7.95 6.23 50.65
CA GLN A 19 7.70 5.40 51.85
C GLN A 19 6.20 5.16 52.08
N ASP A 20 5.33 6.06 51.61
CA ASP A 20 3.88 5.97 51.85
C ASP A 20 3.13 5.12 50.83
N THR A 21 3.74 4.86 49.66
CA THR A 21 3.22 3.92 48.65
C THR A 21 4.37 3.11 48.05
N PRO A 22 4.68 1.91 48.60
CA PRO A 22 5.73 1.05 48.09
C PRO A 22 5.30 0.38 46.77
N SER A 23 5.22 1.20 45.72
CA SER A 23 5.12 0.74 44.34
C SER A 23 6.48 0.16 43.95
N LYS A 24 6.48 -1.01 43.27
CA LYS A 24 7.69 -1.77 42.87
C LYS A 24 8.63 -1.03 41.88
N CYS A 25 8.41 0.26 41.64
CA CYS A 25 9.11 1.05 40.64
C CYS A 25 9.73 2.29 41.28
N ASN A 26 11.04 2.48 41.10
CA ASN A 26 11.75 3.68 41.56
C ASN A 26 11.11 4.94 40.95
N LYS A 27 10.98 6.01 41.74
CA LYS A 27 10.53 7.32 41.26
C LYS A 27 11.74 8.23 41.04
N VAL A 28 11.57 9.22 40.17
CA VAL A 28 12.56 10.23 39.83
C VAL A 28 11.94 11.61 39.92
N LYS A 29 12.69 12.56 40.49
CA LYS A 29 12.34 13.98 40.59
C LYS A 29 13.26 14.80 39.70
N CYS A 30 12.71 15.64 38.85
CA CYS A 30 13.50 16.63 38.11
C CYS A 30 14.08 17.67 39.08
N MET A 31 15.39 17.89 39.04
CA MET A 31 16.09 18.82 39.93
C MET A 31 15.83 20.30 39.60
N HIS A 32 15.33 20.58 38.39
CA HIS A 32 15.11 21.96 37.92
C HIS A 32 13.67 22.46 38.16
N CYS A 33 12.66 21.64 37.89
CA CYS A 33 11.25 22.02 38.07
C CYS A 33 10.53 21.26 39.20
N GLY A 34 11.20 20.27 39.82
CA GLY A 34 10.63 19.49 40.92
C GLY A 34 9.60 18.43 40.52
N TYR A 35 9.31 18.23 39.24
CA TYR A 35 8.32 17.26 38.76
C TYR A 35 8.74 15.81 39.09
N VAL A 36 7.81 15.05 39.69
CA VAL A 36 8.01 13.66 40.14
C VAL A 36 7.29 12.69 39.23
N ARG A 37 7.97 11.59 38.86
CA ARG A 37 7.38 10.51 38.05
C ARG A 37 8.07 9.17 38.28
N ALA A 38 7.51 8.07 37.77
CA ALA A 38 8.21 6.78 37.75
C ALA A 38 9.45 6.82 36.83
N LYS A 39 10.51 6.10 37.21
CA LYS A 39 11.78 6.02 36.48
C LYS A 39 11.57 5.36 35.11
N ASN A 40 11.66 6.17 34.06
CA ASN A 40 11.62 5.73 32.67
C ASN A 40 12.42 6.71 31.83
N THR A 41 13.51 6.21 31.23
CA THR A 41 14.53 6.99 30.52
C THR A 41 13.95 7.80 29.36
N THR A 42 13.11 7.20 28.52
CA THR A 42 12.51 7.88 27.35
C THR A 42 11.71 9.09 27.79
N ARG A 43 10.82 8.91 28.77
CA ARG A 43 9.99 10.00 29.27
C ARG A 43 10.76 11.02 30.13
N GLN A 44 11.95 10.66 30.64
CA GLN A 44 12.83 11.63 31.32
C GLN A 44 13.47 12.56 30.29
N ILE A 45 13.82 12.05 29.10
CA ILE A 45 14.32 12.85 27.99
C ILE A 45 13.23 13.79 27.47
N GLU A 46 12.01 13.28 27.24
CA GLU A 46 10.85 14.09 26.83
C GLU A 46 10.62 15.24 27.82
N HIS A 47 10.65 14.95 29.12
CA HIS A 47 10.49 15.99 30.14
C HIS A 47 11.58 17.06 30.07
N LEU A 48 12.85 16.72 29.82
CA LEU A 48 13.93 17.72 29.72
C LEU A 48 13.78 18.61 28.49
N GLN A 49 13.24 18.07 27.39
CA GLN A 49 12.98 18.84 26.17
C GLN A 49 11.86 19.89 26.37
N GLU A 50 10.98 19.69 27.34
CA GLU A 50 9.86 20.60 27.64
C GLU A 50 10.08 21.43 28.92
N CYS A 51 11.01 21.03 29.78
CA CYS A 51 11.28 21.67 31.06
C CYS A 51 12.03 23.00 30.87
N GLN A 52 11.27 24.11 30.85
CA GLN A 52 11.83 25.46 30.71
C GLN A 52 12.90 25.79 31.77
N ALA A 53 12.73 25.32 33.01
CA ALA A 53 13.71 25.51 34.07
C ALA A 53 15.05 24.79 33.80
N TYR A 54 15.02 23.65 33.09
CA TYR A 54 16.23 22.95 32.65
C TYR A 54 16.84 23.62 31.42
N LEU A 55 16.03 24.00 30.42
CA LEU A 55 16.48 24.67 29.21
C LEU A 55 17.15 26.03 29.49
N ALA A 56 16.72 26.72 30.54
CA ALA A 56 17.33 27.95 31.02
C ALA A 56 18.58 27.74 31.89
N SER A 57 18.93 26.49 32.23
CA SER A 57 20.05 26.17 33.13
C SER A 57 21.39 26.07 32.38
N PRO A 58 22.52 26.28 33.07
CA PRO A 58 23.85 26.06 32.50
C PRO A 58 24.08 24.62 31.99
N ASP A 59 23.35 23.65 32.56
CA ASP A 59 23.45 22.24 32.18
C ASP A 59 22.95 21.98 30.75
N ALA A 60 21.95 22.73 30.27
CA ALA A 60 21.46 22.64 28.90
C ALA A 60 22.39 23.35 27.89
N GLN A 61 23.08 24.41 28.33
CA GLN A 61 23.97 25.22 27.48
C GLN A 61 25.27 24.49 27.12
N ALA A 62 25.77 23.63 28.01
CA ALA A 62 26.95 22.79 27.75
C ALA A 62 26.76 21.77 26.60
N HIS A 63 25.52 21.49 26.20
CA HIS A 63 25.18 20.53 25.14
C HIS A 63 25.03 21.19 23.74
N VAL A 64 24.99 22.53 23.64
CA VAL A 64 24.76 23.25 22.38
C VAL A 64 26.06 23.67 21.67
N ALA A 65 27.23 23.53 22.31
CA ALA A 65 28.52 23.84 21.67
C ALA A 65 29.07 22.63 20.89
N PRO A 66 29.15 22.66 19.53
CA PRO A 66 29.90 21.67 18.78
C PRO A 66 31.39 22.02 18.81
N HIS A 67 32.24 21.00 18.85
CA HIS A 67 33.68 21.10 18.66
C HIS A 67 34.04 21.99 17.46
N ALA A 68 34.77 23.07 17.73
CA ALA A 68 35.28 24.00 16.73
C ALA A 68 36.41 23.35 15.91
N HIS A 69 36.27 23.31 14.57
CA HIS A 69 37.31 23.52 13.54
C HIS A 69 36.76 23.24 12.11
N GLY A 70 36.55 24.29 11.28
CA GLY A 70 36.37 24.20 9.81
C GLY A 70 35.31 25.17 9.20
N PRO A 71 35.53 25.79 8.01
CA PRO A 71 34.98 27.10 7.60
C PRO A 71 33.59 27.06 6.92
N PRO A 72 32.95 28.24 6.66
CA PRO A 72 31.52 28.45 6.90
C PRO A 72 30.65 28.24 5.66
N VAL A 73 29.41 27.79 5.88
CA VAL A 73 28.29 28.06 4.96
C VAL A 73 27.16 28.69 5.78
N GLU A 74 26.68 29.76 5.18
CA GLU A 74 25.82 30.81 5.68
C GLU A 74 24.43 30.34 6.11
N ALA A 75 23.91 31.04 7.12
CA ALA A 75 22.63 30.80 7.75
C ALA A 75 21.46 31.19 6.85
N SER A 76 20.40 30.39 6.88
CA SER A 76 19.02 30.86 6.80
C SER A 76 18.11 29.88 7.53
N ILE A 77 17.70 30.33 8.71
CA ILE A 77 16.76 29.73 9.65
C ILE A 77 15.34 30.05 9.16
N VAL A 78 14.42 29.09 9.12
CA VAL A 78 13.02 29.31 9.52
C VAL A 78 12.44 28.02 10.14
N SER A 79 12.31 28.09 11.47
CA SER A 79 11.29 27.49 12.36
C SER A 79 10.62 26.15 12.01
N GLN A 80 10.85 25.14 12.86
CA GLN A 80 9.81 24.16 13.20
C GLN A 80 9.70 24.03 14.73
N ALA A 81 8.53 24.44 15.24
CA ALA A 81 7.99 24.05 16.54
C ALA A 81 7.24 22.69 16.39
N PRO A 82 6.72 22.07 17.47
CA PRO A 82 7.30 20.87 18.04
C PRO A 82 6.44 19.62 17.79
N SER A 83 7.02 18.45 18.10
CA SER A 83 6.31 17.18 18.35
C SER A 83 5.81 16.42 17.11
N ALA A 84 6.72 16.00 16.23
CA ALA A 84 6.41 15.17 15.05
C ALA A 84 7.03 13.75 15.09
N ILE A 85 7.28 13.18 16.27
CA ILE A 85 7.85 11.82 16.37
C ILE A 85 6.76 10.73 16.36
N LEU A 86 5.48 11.08 16.56
CA LEU A 86 4.35 10.14 16.69
C LEU A 86 3.25 10.29 15.61
N SER A 87 3.50 11.03 14.51
CA SER A 87 2.52 11.21 13.43
C SER A 87 2.83 10.44 12.14
N GLY A 88 3.98 9.75 12.04
CA GLY A 88 4.32 8.94 10.85
C GLY A 88 4.34 9.73 9.51
N GLN A 89 4.43 11.06 9.55
CA GLN A 89 4.55 11.93 8.38
C GLN A 89 5.98 12.07 7.84
N GLN A 90 6.93 11.26 8.34
CA GLN A 90 8.26 11.16 7.76
C GLN A 90 8.53 9.70 7.39
N PRO A 91 9.06 9.41 6.19
CA PRO A 91 9.66 8.10 5.96
C PRO A 91 10.76 7.89 6.99
N ASN A 92 11.03 6.63 7.34
CA ASN A 92 12.14 6.23 8.22
C ASN A 92 13.34 7.17 7.97
N PRO A 93 13.87 7.89 8.99
CA PRO A 93 14.93 8.88 8.80
C PRO A 93 16.21 8.32 8.14
N ASN A 94 16.29 6.99 8.03
CA ASN A 94 17.34 6.25 7.36
C ASN A 94 17.10 5.98 5.87
N LEU A 95 15.91 6.24 5.33
CA LEU A 95 15.56 6.06 3.91
C LEU A 95 15.94 7.31 3.09
N GLN A 96 17.22 7.70 3.15
CA GLN A 96 17.74 8.76 2.29
C GLN A 96 18.04 8.18 0.89
N VAL A 97 17.04 8.26 0.01
CA VAL A 97 17.23 8.07 -1.44
C VAL A 97 18.01 9.30 -1.92
N HIS A 98 19.24 9.10 -2.44
CA HIS A 98 20.23 10.09 -2.94
C HIS A 98 21.53 10.28 -2.12
N ARG A 99 22.20 9.18 -1.73
CA ARG A 99 23.67 9.22 -1.62
C ARG A 99 24.30 8.16 -2.51
N ARG A 100 24.87 8.59 -3.64
CA ARG A 100 25.83 7.81 -4.41
C ARG A 100 26.98 7.41 -3.47
N GLY A 101 27.33 6.13 -3.46
CA GLY A 101 28.34 5.56 -2.56
C GLY A 101 29.74 6.17 -2.72
N PRO A 102 30.63 5.99 -1.72
CA PRO A 102 31.99 6.51 -1.77
C PRO A 102 32.83 5.73 -2.80
N ASN A 103 33.29 6.44 -3.81
CA ASN A 103 34.18 5.95 -4.85
C ASN A 103 35.59 5.80 -4.25
N ASN A 104 36.02 4.56 -3.96
CA ASN A 104 37.38 4.29 -3.46
C ASN A 104 38.41 4.51 -4.58
N LYS A 105 39.05 5.68 -4.61
CA LYS A 105 40.21 5.92 -5.46
C LYS A 105 41.44 5.21 -4.89
N ARG A 106 41.90 4.17 -5.59
CA ARG A 106 43.28 3.65 -5.45
C ARG A 106 44.23 4.68 -6.07
N ALA A 107 45.22 5.12 -5.31
CA ALA A 107 46.38 5.83 -5.84
C ALA A 107 47.38 4.80 -6.38
N ARG A 108 47.74 4.93 -7.67
CA ARG A 108 48.93 4.30 -8.24
C ARG A 108 49.58 5.29 -9.20
N ASP A 109 50.88 5.43 -9.06
CA ASP A 109 51.75 6.46 -9.62
C ASP A 109 51.77 6.56 -11.15
N GLY A 110 52.00 7.79 -11.62
CA GLY A 110 52.88 8.10 -12.75
C GLY A 110 52.28 8.10 -14.16
N GLN A 111 51.88 9.27 -14.67
CA GLN A 111 52.44 9.91 -15.88
C GLN A 111 51.61 11.14 -16.27
N LEU A 112 52.31 12.26 -16.54
CA LEU A 112 51.76 13.50 -17.08
C LEU A 112 51.47 13.33 -18.58
N LEU A 113 50.20 13.45 -18.97
CA LEU A 113 49.79 13.65 -20.37
C LEU A 113 48.75 14.78 -20.45
N ALA A 114 48.85 15.52 -21.55
CA ALA A 114 48.40 16.89 -21.87
C ALA A 114 46.92 17.28 -21.59
N PRO A 115 46.59 18.59 -21.54
CA PRO A 115 45.24 19.07 -21.25
C PRO A 115 44.30 18.87 -22.45
N SER A 116 43.49 17.82 -22.40
CA SER A 116 42.35 17.65 -23.31
C SER A 116 41.12 18.38 -22.76
N SER A 117 40.55 19.24 -23.59
CA SER A 117 39.34 20.05 -23.35
C SER A 117 38.20 19.26 -22.70
N PRO A 118 37.42 19.88 -21.79
CA PRO A 118 36.30 19.20 -21.15
C PRO A 118 35.15 19.03 -22.14
N MET A 119 34.97 17.80 -22.63
CA MET A 119 33.68 17.36 -23.16
C MET A 119 32.64 17.46 -22.04
N PRO A 120 31.42 17.94 -22.30
CA PRO A 120 30.35 17.94 -21.31
C PRO A 120 30.04 16.48 -20.94
N MET A 121 30.38 16.11 -19.70
CA MET A 121 29.95 14.85 -19.09
C MET A 121 28.42 14.86 -19.00
N HIS A 122 27.75 14.29 -19.99
CA HIS A 122 26.34 13.93 -19.84
C HIS A 122 26.24 13.00 -18.63
N PRO A 123 25.44 13.31 -17.60
CA PRO A 123 25.25 12.40 -16.49
C PRO A 123 24.67 11.10 -17.05
N HIS A 124 25.41 9.99 -16.90
CA HIS A 124 24.88 8.66 -17.18
C HIS A 124 23.72 8.41 -16.20
N HIS A 125 22.49 8.65 -16.66
CA HIS A 125 21.30 8.24 -15.95
C HIS A 125 21.19 6.72 -16.08
N ALA A 126 21.12 6.01 -14.95
CA ALA A 126 20.84 4.59 -14.97
C ALA A 126 19.47 4.34 -15.63
N PRO A 127 19.30 3.23 -16.37
CA PRO A 127 18.02 2.92 -16.98
C PRO A 127 16.95 2.75 -15.88
N SER A 128 15.73 3.20 -16.17
CA SER A 128 14.59 3.19 -15.25
C SER A 128 13.49 2.31 -15.84
N LEU A 129 13.22 1.20 -15.16
CA LEU A 129 12.15 0.28 -15.52
C LEU A 129 10.81 1.00 -15.43
N THR A 130 10.57 1.73 -14.35
CA THR A 130 9.31 2.43 -14.13
C THR A 130 9.03 3.49 -15.19
N ALA A 131 10.06 4.23 -15.64
CA ALA A 131 9.93 5.17 -16.75
C ALA A 131 9.61 4.46 -18.08
N HIS A 132 10.23 3.31 -18.35
CA HIS A 132 9.95 2.49 -19.53
C HIS A 132 8.49 1.99 -19.52
N LEU A 133 8.02 1.43 -18.41
CA LEU A 133 6.65 0.94 -18.25
C LEU A 133 5.60 2.04 -18.50
N LEU A 134 5.83 3.25 -17.97
CA LEU A 134 4.97 4.40 -18.21
C LEU A 134 5.01 4.85 -19.68
N ALA A 135 6.17 4.82 -20.32
CA ALA A 135 6.30 5.22 -21.72
C ALA A 135 5.51 4.28 -22.66
N ILE A 136 5.60 2.96 -22.46
CA ILE A 136 4.91 1.98 -23.31
C ILE A 136 3.42 1.86 -23.00
N CYS A 137 2.98 2.23 -21.79
CA CYS A 137 1.58 2.16 -21.36
C CYS A 137 0.96 3.55 -21.15
N ALA A 138 1.47 4.60 -21.82
CA ALA A 138 1.02 5.98 -21.58
C ALA A 138 -0.51 6.16 -21.74
N ALA A 139 -1.09 5.63 -22.82
CA ALA A 139 -2.54 5.70 -23.04
C ALA A 139 -3.35 4.80 -22.07
N PRO A 140 -3.01 3.50 -21.90
CA PRO A 140 -3.64 2.66 -20.88
C PRO A 140 -3.58 3.26 -19.46
N PHE A 141 -2.46 3.88 -19.09
CA PHE A 141 -2.29 4.53 -17.78
C PHE A 141 -3.18 5.76 -17.63
N ALA A 142 -3.32 6.57 -18.69
CA ALA A 142 -4.26 7.69 -18.68
C ALA A 142 -5.70 7.21 -18.48
N HIS A 143 -6.12 6.15 -19.20
CA HIS A 143 -7.45 5.57 -19.00
C HIS A 143 -7.60 4.99 -17.59
N ALA A 144 -6.60 4.30 -17.05
CA ALA A 144 -6.63 3.76 -15.70
C ALA A 144 -6.85 4.81 -14.60
N THR A 145 -6.40 6.05 -14.82
CA THR A 145 -6.30 7.08 -13.79
C THR A 145 -7.21 8.29 -14.01
N GLN A 146 -7.90 8.39 -15.15
CA GLN A 146 -8.76 9.52 -15.51
C GLN A 146 -10.18 9.06 -15.81
N GLN A 147 -10.79 8.39 -14.84
CA GLN A 147 -12.15 7.85 -14.95
C GLN A 147 -13.22 8.89 -14.56
N PRO A 148 -14.45 8.80 -15.12
CA PRO A 148 -15.56 9.69 -14.78
C PRO A 148 -15.83 9.77 -13.28
N PHE A 149 -15.80 8.63 -12.57
CA PHE A 149 -15.90 8.56 -11.11
C PHE A 149 -15.01 9.58 -10.40
N LEU A 150 -13.75 9.70 -10.82
CA LEU A 150 -12.76 10.58 -10.19
C LEU A 150 -13.04 12.05 -10.48
N SER A 151 -13.50 12.38 -11.69
CA SER A 151 -13.89 13.75 -12.04
C SER A 151 -15.13 14.19 -11.25
N HIS A 152 -16.14 13.32 -11.11
CA HIS A 152 -17.32 13.57 -10.29
C HIS A 152 -16.98 13.68 -8.80
N ALA A 153 -16.07 12.82 -8.31
CA ALA A 153 -15.56 12.89 -6.94
C ALA A 153 -14.87 14.24 -6.66
N GLY A 154 -14.10 14.75 -7.64
CA GLY A 154 -13.39 16.03 -7.54
C GLY A 154 -14.27 17.27 -7.73
N CYS A 155 -15.33 17.19 -8.52
CA CYS A 155 -16.30 18.29 -8.70
C CYS A 155 -17.39 18.33 -7.60
N GLY A 156 -17.48 17.30 -6.76
CA GLY A 156 -18.52 17.19 -5.74
C GLY A 156 -19.89 16.79 -6.30
N SER A 157 -19.91 16.10 -7.45
CA SER A 157 -21.13 15.65 -8.15
C SER A 157 -21.27 14.11 -8.18
N LEU A 158 -20.48 13.39 -7.38
CA LEU A 158 -20.57 11.94 -7.28
C LEU A 158 -21.77 11.53 -6.42
N ALA A 159 -22.61 10.63 -6.92
CA ALA A 159 -23.72 10.07 -6.14
C ALA A 159 -23.22 9.19 -4.97
N ALA A 160 -24.05 9.01 -3.95
CA ALA A 160 -23.68 8.25 -2.75
C ALA A 160 -23.47 6.75 -3.04
N GLY A 161 -24.28 6.18 -3.95
CA GLY A 161 -24.21 4.77 -4.34
C GLY A 161 -22.84 4.34 -4.89
N PRO A 162 -22.32 4.98 -5.95
CA PRO A 162 -20.99 4.71 -6.48
C PRO A 162 -19.88 4.86 -5.42
N LEU A 163 -19.93 5.87 -4.55
CA LEU A 163 -18.94 6.01 -3.48
C LEU A 163 -18.97 4.81 -2.51
N ALA A 164 -20.16 4.41 -2.08
CA ALA A 164 -20.34 3.29 -1.18
C ALA A 164 -19.87 1.98 -1.83
N GLN A 165 -20.18 1.77 -3.11
CA GLN A 165 -19.72 0.61 -3.87
C GLN A 165 -18.19 0.54 -3.91
N TRP A 166 -17.53 1.65 -4.28
CA TRP A 166 -16.06 1.70 -4.31
C TRP A 166 -15.47 1.43 -2.92
N LEU A 167 -15.99 2.03 -1.83
CA LEU A 167 -15.50 1.78 -0.46
C LEU A 167 -15.59 0.30 -0.06
N VAL A 168 -16.67 -0.39 -0.45
CA VAL A 168 -16.82 -1.83 -0.18
C VAL A 168 -15.80 -2.65 -0.96
N GLN A 169 -15.62 -2.36 -2.25
CA GLN A 169 -14.67 -3.08 -3.11
C GLN A 169 -13.22 -2.83 -2.69
N ASP A 170 -12.88 -1.59 -2.32
CA ASP A 170 -11.55 -1.22 -1.84
C ASP A 170 -11.24 -1.87 -0.48
N GLY A 171 -12.25 -2.11 0.35
CA GLY A 171 -12.12 -2.93 1.55
C GLY A 171 -11.72 -4.38 1.26
N HIS A 172 -12.23 -5.00 0.19
CA HIS A 172 -11.81 -6.35 -0.22
C HIS A 172 -10.39 -6.34 -0.76
N TYR A 173 -10.06 -5.34 -1.59
CA TYR A 173 -8.73 -5.10 -2.12
C TYR A 173 -7.69 -4.98 -0.98
N ALA A 174 -7.96 -4.16 0.05
CA ALA A 174 -7.08 -3.96 1.20
C ALA A 174 -6.73 -5.26 1.94
N ARG A 175 -7.69 -6.19 2.06
CA ARG A 175 -7.47 -7.51 2.70
C ARG A 175 -6.56 -8.40 1.85
N GLY A 176 -6.69 -8.35 0.53
CA GLY A 176 -5.79 -9.03 -0.40
C GLY A 176 -4.37 -8.48 -0.36
N TYR A 177 -4.25 -7.16 -0.35
CA TYR A 177 -2.99 -6.44 -0.31
C TYR A 177 -2.12 -6.87 0.89
N ILE A 178 -2.71 -7.07 2.08
CA ILE A 178 -1.97 -7.55 3.26
C ILE A 178 -1.30 -8.90 2.99
N ARG A 179 -2.02 -9.85 2.37
CA ARG A 179 -1.49 -11.18 2.06
C ARG A 179 -0.37 -11.09 1.02
N PHE A 180 -0.60 -10.31 -0.02
CA PHE A 180 0.35 -10.03 -1.08
C PHE A 180 1.68 -9.48 -0.56
N VAL A 181 1.65 -8.37 0.18
CA VAL A 181 2.86 -7.75 0.72
C VAL A 181 3.55 -8.65 1.75
N GLY A 182 2.78 -9.38 2.56
CA GLY A 182 3.33 -10.40 3.46
C GLY A 182 4.09 -11.51 2.73
N GLN A 183 3.58 -11.96 1.58
CA GLN A 183 4.27 -12.94 0.73
C GLN A 183 5.50 -12.36 0.05
N LEU A 184 5.49 -11.09 -0.37
CA LEU A 184 6.69 -10.41 -0.87
C LEU A 184 7.78 -10.32 0.22
N LEU A 185 7.39 -10.00 1.45
CA LEU A 185 8.32 -9.95 2.59
C LEU A 185 8.97 -11.32 2.82
N ALA A 186 8.21 -12.41 2.71
CA ALA A 186 8.73 -13.78 2.84
C ALA A 186 9.72 -14.20 1.74
N LYS A 187 9.70 -13.54 0.57
CA LYS A 187 10.67 -13.77 -0.52
C LYS A 187 12.04 -13.15 -0.26
N ILE A 188 12.13 -12.15 0.61
CA ILE A 188 13.38 -11.43 0.84
C ILE A 188 14.43 -12.38 1.44
N ARG A 189 15.66 -12.26 0.93
CA ARG A 189 16.85 -12.92 1.45
C ARG A 189 17.83 -11.85 1.90
N LEU A 190 18.08 -11.79 3.21
CA LEU A 190 18.94 -10.77 3.80
C LEU A 190 20.39 -11.28 3.85
N PRO A 191 21.32 -10.66 3.11
CA PRO A 191 22.73 -11.03 3.18
C PRO A 191 23.37 -10.47 4.46
N GLN A 192 24.41 -11.14 4.95
CA GLN A 192 25.26 -10.58 6.00
C GLN A 192 26.08 -9.43 5.40
N THR A 193 25.85 -8.21 5.88
CA THR A 193 26.54 -7.01 5.41
C THR A 193 26.90 -6.12 6.58
N HIS A 194 28.02 -5.38 6.45
CA HIS A 194 28.46 -4.45 7.49
C HIS A 194 27.57 -3.22 7.63
N ASN A 195 26.83 -2.85 6.58
CA ASN A 195 25.94 -1.70 6.57
C ASN A 195 24.63 -2.03 5.85
N SER A 196 23.65 -2.51 6.61
CA SER A 196 22.33 -2.89 6.09
C SER A 196 21.50 -1.70 5.62
N GLN A 197 21.74 -0.50 6.14
CA GLN A 197 20.92 0.69 5.85
C GLN A 197 20.87 1.03 4.35
N PHE A 198 21.97 0.85 3.64
CA PHE A 198 22.07 1.14 2.21
C PHE A 198 21.83 -0.08 1.33
N HIS A 199 21.66 -1.26 1.94
CA HIS A 199 21.52 -2.49 1.18
C HIS A 199 20.09 -2.60 0.59
N PRO A 200 19.93 -2.81 -0.73
CA PRO A 200 18.63 -2.80 -1.41
C PRO A 200 17.60 -3.76 -0.78
N MET A 201 18.02 -4.97 -0.39
CA MET A 201 17.13 -5.95 0.25
C MET A 201 16.60 -5.50 1.61
N TYR A 202 17.41 -4.83 2.42
CA TYR A 202 16.97 -4.31 3.72
C TYR A 202 16.03 -3.12 3.53
N ARG A 203 16.33 -2.23 2.58
CA ARG A 203 15.45 -1.11 2.24
C ARG A 203 14.12 -1.58 1.65
N THR A 204 14.14 -2.64 0.84
CA THR A 204 12.92 -3.27 0.32
C THR A 204 12.11 -3.89 1.46
N MET A 205 12.75 -4.59 2.40
CA MET A 205 12.10 -5.12 3.59
C MET A 205 11.42 -4.01 4.41
N ASP A 206 12.14 -2.93 4.71
CA ASP A 206 11.61 -1.79 5.46
C ASP A 206 10.42 -1.14 4.73
N LEU A 207 10.48 -1.04 3.40
CA LEU A 207 9.38 -0.51 2.59
C LEU A 207 8.14 -1.41 2.66
N LEU A 208 8.29 -2.73 2.52
CA LEU A 208 7.16 -3.67 2.61
C LEU A 208 6.54 -3.66 4.01
N ILE A 209 7.34 -3.54 5.07
CA ILE A 209 6.83 -3.36 6.43
C ILE A 209 6.03 -2.05 6.53
N SER A 210 6.54 -0.96 5.95
CA SER A 210 5.82 0.31 5.90
C SER A 210 4.51 0.19 5.12
N ALA A 211 4.48 -0.56 4.02
CA ALA A 211 3.28 -0.80 3.21
C ALA A 211 2.19 -1.52 4.02
N LEU A 212 2.55 -2.57 4.79
CA LEU A 212 1.61 -3.26 5.68
C LEU A 212 1.06 -2.33 6.78
N ASN A 213 1.92 -1.49 7.36
CA ASN A 213 1.50 -0.52 8.36
C ASN A 213 0.57 0.55 7.77
N ASN A 214 0.83 1.00 6.54
CA ASN A 214 -0.04 1.93 5.83
C ASN A 214 -1.41 1.30 5.58
N MET A 215 -1.44 0.10 5.01
CA MET A 215 -2.70 -0.60 4.73
C MET A 215 -3.51 -0.86 6.00
N ARG A 216 -2.87 -1.20 7.12
CA ARG A 216 -3.58 -1.35 8.40
C ARG A 216 -4.22 -0.05 8.88
N ARG A 217 -3.54 1.09 8.72
CA ARG A 217 -4.09 2.41 9.05
C ARG A 217 -5.24 2.78 8.11
N GLU A 218 -5.11 2.44 6.84
CA GLU A 218 -6.13 2.71 5.80
C GLU A 218 -7.43 1.96 6.06
N MET A 219 -7.35 0.68 6.46
CA MET A 219 -8.54 -0.07 6.89
C MET A 219 -9.27 0.62 8.06
N GLN A 220 -8.53 1.09 9.06
CA GLN A 220 -9.12 1.84 10.18
C GLN A 220 -9.66 3.21 9.74
N PHE A 221 -8.97 3.87 8.82
CA PHE A 221 -9.39 5.13 8.24
C PHE A 221 -10.75 5.00 7.53
N PHE A 222 -11.02 3.91 6.81
CA PHE A 222 -12.34 3.66 6.22
C PHE A 222 -13.43 3.47 7.26
N GLU A 223 -13.19 2.66 8.29
CA GLU A 223 -14.14 2.45 9.39
C GLU A 223 -14.49 3.78 10.10
N ILE A 224 -13.47 4.60 10.39
CA ILE A 224 -13.63 5.91 11.03
C ILE A 224 -14.35 6.89 10.10
N THR A 225 -14.00 6.93 8.82
CA THR A 225 -14.59 7.84 7.84
C THR A 225 -16.08 7.51 7.63
N ALA A 226 -16.41 6.23 7.44
CA ALA A 226 -17.79 5.79 7.30
C ALA A 226 -18.63 6.17 8.54
N THR A 227 -18.09 5.93 9.74
CA THR A 227 -18.78 6.30 10.99
C THR A 227 -18.94 7.80 11.15
N LYS A 228 -17.88 8.58 10.92
CA LYS A 228 -17.86 10.03 11.13
C LYS A 228 -18.84 10.77 10.22
N TYR A 229 -18.94 10.33 8.96
CA TYR A 229 -19.78 10.97 7.94
C TYR A 229 -21.11 10.23 7.72
N GLY A 230 -21.42 9.19 8.52
CA GLY A 230 -22.68 8.45 8.39
C GLY A 230 -22.84 7.75 7.04
N LEU A 231 -21.73 7.28 6.43
CA LEU A 231 -21.78 6.59 5.14
C LEU A 231 -22.37 5.20 5.32
N THR A 232 -23.41 4.88 4.55
CA THR A 232 -24.02 3.55 4.56
C THR A 232 -23.27 2.66 3.58
N LEU A 233 -22.56 1.65 4.11
CA LEU A 233 -21.79 0.71 3.31
C LEU A 233 -22.52 -0.63 3.21
N GLY A 234 -22.56 -1.20 2.01
CA GLY A 234 -23.10 -2.52 1.76
C GLY A 234 -22.19 -3.67 2.23
N HIS A 235 -22.67 -4.90 2.04
CA HIS A 235 -21.92 -6.13 2.30
C HIS A 235 -21.72 -6.96 1.04
N GLU A 236 -21.63 -6.28 -0.10
CA GLU A 236 -21.48 -6.93 -1.40
C GLU A 236 -20.20 -7.75 -1.48
N ALA A 237 -20.28 -8.87 -2.19
CA ALA A 237 -19.11 -9.69 -2.48
C ALA A 237 -18.14 -8.93 -3.41
N PRO A 238 -16.86 -9.35 -3.48
CA PRO A 238 -15.93 -8.81 -4.46
C PRO A 238 -16.49 -8.93 -5.89
N THR A 239 -16.46 -7.85 -6.67
CA THR A 239 -16.82 -7.88 -8.10
C THR A 239 -15.81 -8.72 -8.88
N PRO A 240 -16.12 -9.13 -10.14
CA PRO A 240 -15.15 -9.82 -10.99
C PRO A 240 -13.82 -9.07 -11.15
N ILE A 241 -13.85 -7.74 -11.26
CA ILE A 241 -12.64 -6.91 -11.36
C ILE A 241 -11.85 -6.92 -10.05
N THR A 242 -12.52 -6.74 -8.90
CA THR A 242 -11.86 -6.86 -7.59
C THR A 242 -11.22 -8.23 -7.41
N ARG A 243 -11.89 -9.32 -7.80
CA ARG A 243 -11.30 -10.67 -7.76
C ARG A 243 -10.09 -10.79 -8.68
N ALA A 244 -10.13 -10.24 -9.89
CA ALA A 244 -9.01 -10.27 -10.81
C ALA A 244 -7.79 -9.48 -10.28
N LEU A 245 -8.00 -8.37 -9.56
CA LEU A 245 -6.94 -7.68 -8.81
C LEU A 245 -6.35 -8.56 -7.69
N LEU A 246 -7.20 -9.26 -6.94
CA LEU A 246 -6.76 -10.23 -5.93
C LEU A 246 -5.99 -11.41 -6.55
N ASP A 247 -6.37 -11.86 -7.73
CA ASP A 247 -5.67 -12.93 -8.46
C ASP A 247 -4.32 -12.43 -8.99
N LEU A 248 -4.22 -11.17 -9.46
CA LEU A 248 -2.94 -10.54 -9.80
C LEU A 248 -2.00 -10.51 -8.58
N PHE A 249 -2.51 -10.17 -7.41
CA PHE A 249 -1.75 -10.23 -6.16
C PHE A 249 -1.23 -11.63 -5.83
N VAL A 250 -2.08 -12.65 -5.96
CA VAL A 250 -1.67 -14.04 -5.73
C VAL A 250 -0.61 -14.47 -6.74
N SER A 251 -0.79 -14.12 -8.02
CA SER A 251 0.14 -14.44 -9.10
C SER A 251 1.51 -13.80 -8.87
N ALA A 252 1.56 -12.49 -8.64
CA ALA A 252 2.79 -11.71 -8.50
C ALA A 252 3.56 -11.99 -7.19
N SER A 253 2.92 -12.64 -6.22
CA SER A 253 3.57 -13.09 -4.97
C SER A 253 3.76 -14.60 -4.89
N SER A 254 3.34 -15.36 -5.90
CA SER A 254 3.52 -16.81 -6.01
C SER A 254 4.99 -17.21 -5.95
N SER A 255 5.31 -18.45 -5.57
CA SER A 255 6.71 -18.93 -5.49
C SER A 255 7.48 -18.82 -6.81
N SER A 256 6.79 -18.86 -7.96
CA SER A 256 7.36 -18.71 -9.30
C SER A 256 7.62 -17.27 -9.72
N ALA A 257 6.93 -16.29 -9.13
CA ALA A 257 7.16 -14.87 -9.42
C ALA A 257 8.43 -14.37 -8.72
N SER A 258 9.17 -13.47 -9.36
CA SER A 258 10.33 -12.81 -8.79
C SER A 258 9.91 -11.72 -7.79
N LEU A 259 10.87 -11.26 -6.98
CA LEU A 259 10.64 -10.10 -6.12
C LEU A 259 10.38 -8.83 -6.95
N LEU A 260 11.03 -8.69 -8.11
CA LEU A 260 10.85 -7.53 -8.98
C LEU A 260 9.43 -7.44 -9.52
N GLU A 261 8.85 -8.55 -10.00
CA GLU A 261 7.46 -8.60 -10.47
C GLU A 261 6.47 -8.16 -9.39
N GLY A 262 6.64 -8.68 -8.17
CA GLY A 262 5.85 -8.25 -7.02
C GLY A 262 6.03 -6.76 -6.69
N MET A 263 7.26 -6.25 -6.75
CA MET A 263 7.53 -4.84 -6.51
C MET A 263 6.96 -3.94 -7.62
N VAL A 264 6.87 -4.41 -8.87
CA VAL A 264 6.20 -3.73 -9.98
C VAL A 264 4.69 -3.67 -9.73
N VAL A 265 4.06 -4.75 -9.23
CA VAL A 265 2.64 -4.72 -8.82
C VAL A 265 2.41 -3.71 -7.71
N LEU A 266 3.23 -3.75 -6.65
CA LEU A 266 3.14 -2.81 -5.55
C LEU A 266 3.27 -1.36 -6.04
N TRP A 267 4.32 -1.03 -6.77
CA TRP A 267 4.50 0.32 -7.30
C TRP A 267 3.40 0.71 -8.27
N GLY A 268 3.04 -0.17 -9.21
CA GLY A 268 2.14 0.14 -10.31
C GLY A 268 0.75 0.52 -9.80
N ILE A 269 0.21 -0.24 -8.84
CA ILE A 269 -1.11 0.05 -8.27
C ILE A 269 -1.05 1.31 -7.42
N GLU A 270 -0.07 1.45 -6.53
CA GLU A 270 0.09 2.65 -5.68
C GLU A 270 0.27 3.92 -6.52
N HIS A 271 0.95 3.80 -7.67
CA HIS A 271 1.14 4.89 -8.61
C HIS A 271 -0.14 5.22 -9.38
N CYS A 272 -0.91 4.22 -9.81
CA CYS A 272 -2.24 4.44 -10.41
C CYS A 272 -3.15 5.15 -9.41
N TYR A 273 -3.23 4.65 -8.18
CA TYR A 273 -4.09 5.22 -7.14
C TYR A 273 -3.72 6.67 -6.80
N ARG A 274 -2.42 6.96 -6.61
CA ARG A 274 -1.95 8.34 -6.41
C ARG A 274 -2.34 9.25 -7.57
N SER A 275 -2.15 8.78 -8.80
CA SER A 275 -2.39 9.59 -9.99
C SER A 275 -3.89 9.83 -10.21
N ALA A 276 -4.72 8.82 -9.94
CA ALA A 276 -6.18 8.91 -9.95
C ALA A 276 -6.71 9.94 -8.96
N TRP A 277 -6.26 9.89 -7.70
CA TRP A 277 -6.69 10.86 -6.69
C TRP A 277 -6.10 12.26 -6.92
N GLN A 278 -4.91 12.37 -7.52
CA GLN A 278 -4.38 13.65 -7.99
C GLN A 278 -5.21 14.24 -9.13
N TYR A 279 -5.69 13.41 -10.06
CA TYR A 279 -6.63 13.82 -11.10
C TYR A 279 -7.93 14.32 -10.48
N ALA A 280 -8.55 13.57 -9.56
CA ALA A 280 -9.74 14.03 -8.84
C ALA A 280 -9.51 15.38 -8.12
N SER A 281 -8.38 15.53 -7.43
CA SER A 281 -8.06 16.78 -6.73
C SER A 281 -7.89 17.99 -7.64
N SER A 282 -7.60 17.79 -8.94
CA SER A 282 -7.49 18.90 -9.89
C SER A 282 -8.83 19.62 -10.15
N PHE A 283 -9.96 18.96 -9.81
CA PHE A 283 -11.30 19.51 -9.95
C PHE A 283 -11.82 20.16 -8.66
N SER A 284 -11.18 19.98 -7.51
CA SER A 284 -11.66 20.48 -6.20
C SER A 284 -11.85 22.01 -6.15
N THR A 285 -11.16 22.76 -7.00
CA THR A 285 -11.31 24.23 -7.10
C THR A 285 -12.59 24.67 -7.80
N THR A 286 -13.33 23.74 -8.42
CA THR A 286 -14.60 24.02 -9.09
C THR A 286 -15.80 24.07 -8.13
N LEU A 287 -15.64 23.60 -6.88
CA LEU A 287 -16.67 23.74 -5.85
C LEU A 287 -16.81 25.21 -5.43
N SER A 288 -17.86 25.85 -5.95
CA SER A 288 -18.21 27.24 -5.63
C SER A 288 -18.90 27.35 -4.26
N THR A 289 -19.42 26.24 -3.72
CA THR A 289 -20.18 26.21 -2.46
C THR A 289 -19.95 24.86 -1.75
N PRO A 290 -19.73 24.83 -0.42
CA PRO A 290 -19.64 23.58 0.32
C PRO A 290 -20.92 22.75 0.16
N SER A 291 -20.79 21.47 -0.22
CA SER A 291 -21.93 20.55 -0.27
C SER A 291 -22.45 20.23 1.14
N ASN A 292 -23.76 19.99 1.25
CA ASN A 292 -24.39 19.49 2.47
C ASN A 292 -24.43 17.96 2.53
N ASP A 293 -24.07 17.28 1.44
CA ASP A 293 -24.16 15.83 1.35
C ASP A 293 -22.96 15.19 2.04
N ALA A 294 -23.24 14.31 3.00
CA ALA A 294 -22.20 13.78 3.88
C ALA A 294 -21.11 12.99 3.13
N HIS A 295 -21.47 12.31 2.04
CA HIS A 295 -20.53 11.58 1.19
C HIS A 295 -19.60 12.50 0.39
N ILE A 296 -20.12 13.63 -0.11
CA ILE A 296 -19.29 14.67 -0.75
C ILE A 296 -18.36 15.31 0.28
N ILE A 297 -18.85 15.63 1.47
CA ILE A 297 -18.02 16.17 2.54
C ILE A 297 -16.89 15.18 2.90
N ALA A 298 -17.21 13.88 3.03
CA ALA A 298 -16.22 12.84 3.29
C ALA A 298 -15.14 12.75 2.18
N LEU A 299 -15.56 12.83 0.92
CA LEU A 299 -14.66 12.83 -0.24
C LEU A 299 -13.63 13.96 -0.15
N HIS A 300 -14.09 15.20 0.01
CA HIS A 300 -13.22 16.37 -0.03
C HIS A 300 -12.40 16.57 1.25
N GLN A 301 -12.93 16.21 2.41
CA GLN A 301 -12.25 16.45 3.68
C GLN A 301 -11.34 15.30 4.11
N ALA A 302 -11.61 14.07 3.67
CA ALA A 302 -10.90 12.89 4.15
C ALA A 302 -10.29 12.07 3.02
N LEU A 303 -11.08 11.65 2.02
CA LEU A 303 -10.64 10.67 1.03
C LEU A 303 -9.62 11.25 0.04
N ILE A 304 -9.96 12.32 -0.69
CA ILE A 304 -9.04 12.95 -1.65
C ILE A 304 -7.73 13.39 -0.97
N PRO A 305 -7.74 14.08 0.20
CA PRO A 305 -6.51 14.47 0.88
C PRO A 305 -5.62 13.30 1.32
N ASN A 306 -6.17 12.11 1.58
CA ASN A 306 -5.40 10.96 2.05
C ASN A 306 -4.36 10.52 1.00
N TRP A 307 -4.81 10.28 -0.23
CA TRP A 307 -3.95 9.78 -1.32
C TRP A 307 -3.31 10.87 -2.17
N THR A 308 -3.67 12.14 -1.95
CA THR A 308 -2.93 13.29 -2.51
C THR A 308 -1.88 13.85 -1.54
N SER A 309 -1.76 13.25 -0.35
CA SER A 309 -0.84 13.73 0.67
C SER A 309 0.65 13.64 0.24
N PRO A 310 1.51 14.55 0.73
CA PRO A 310 2.95 14.45 0.51
C PRO A 310 3.56 13.16 1.08
N ALA A 311 2.98 12.62 2.15
CA ALA A 311 3.45 11.37 2.76
C ALA A 311 3.21 10.17 1.83
N PHE A 312 2.02 10.07 1.24
CA PHE A 312 1.72 9.04 0.26
C PHE A 312 2.59 9.18 -1.00
N SER A 313 2.76 10.41 -1.50
CA SER A 313 3.64 10.68 -2.65
C SER A 313 5.08 10.20 -2.42
N LYS A 314 5.66 10.49 -1.24
CA LYS A 314 6.99 10.00 -0.87
C LYS A 314 7.09 8.48 -0.80
N PHE A 315 6.03 7.81 -0.33
CA PHE A 315 5.98 6.35 -0.30
C PHE A 315 5.97 5.76 -1.72
N VAL A 316 5.16 6.30 -2.62
CA VAL A 316 5.13 5.89 -4.04
C VAL A 316 6.49 6.12 -4.70
N ASP A 317 7.12 7.26 -4.47
CA ASP A 317 8.45 7.58 -5.02
C ASP A 317 9.55 6.66 -4.48
N ALA A 318 9.49 6.30 -3.19
CA ALA A 318 10.40 5.34 -2.59
C ALA A 318 10.22 3.94 -3.20
N THR A 319 8.98 3.53 -3.45
CA THR A 319 8.65 2.26 -4.11
C THR A 319 9.18 2.26 -5.55
N ARG A 320 8.96 3.35 -6.29
CA ARG A 320 9.50 3.55 -7.64
C ARG A 320 11.02 3.40 -7.69
N ALA A 321 11.72 4.08 -6.78
CA ALA A 321 13.18 4.04 -6.71
C ALA A 321 13.71 2.63 -6.43
N LEU A 322 13.03 1.87 -5.56
CA LEU A 322 13.40 0.49 -5.27
C LEU A 322 13.11 -0.46 -6.44
N VAL A 323 12.01 -0.28 -7.18
CA VAL A 323 11.76 -1.05 -8.42
C VAL A 323 12.88 -0.82 -9.44
N ASP A 324 13.24 0.44 -9.69
CA ASP A 324 14.33 0.78 -10.62
C ASP A 324 15.67 0.20 -10.14
N GLU A 325 15.96 0.29 -8.84
CA GLU A 325 17.19 -0.26 -8.25
C GLU A 325 17.24 -1.79 -8.36
N LEU A 326 16.13 -2.49 -8.05
CA LEU A 326 16.02 -3.94 -8.17
C LEU A 326 16.17 -4.41 -9.61
N ALA A 327 15.55 -3.71 -10.58
CA ALA A 327 15.71 -4.01 -12.00
C ALA A 327 17.17 -3.88 -12.47
N ASN A 328 17.91 -2.90 -11.94
CA ASN A 328 19.32 -2.69 -12.26
C ASN A 328 20.25 -3.71 -11.59
N ILE A 329 19.88 -4.27 -10.43
CA ILE A 329 20.65 -5.31 -9.74
C ILE A 329 20.40 -6.69 -10.36
N THR A 330 19.15 -6.94 -10.77
CA THR A 330 18.68 -8.24 -11.27
C THR A 330 19.05 -8.38 -12.75
N THR A 331 20.35 -8.42 -13.05
CA THR A 331 20.88 -8.74 -14.38
C THR A 331 21.10 -10.25 -14.51
N THR A 332 20.05 -11.02 -14.19
CA THR A 332 20.05 -12.49 -14.29
C THR A 332 20.10 -12.93 -15.76
N ARG A 333 20.48 -14.20 -16.00
CA ARG A 333 20.57 -14.79 -17.36
C ARG A 333 19.27 -14.64 -18.18
N ASP A 334 18.13 -14.54 -17.49
CA ASP A 334 16.78 -14.42 -18.06
C ASP A 334 16.17 -13.01 -17.90
N GLY A 335 16.99 -11.96 -17.68
CA GLY A 335 16.50 -10.60 -17.43
C GLY A 335 15.57 -10.05 -18.51
N LYS A 336 15.67 -10.53 -19.76
CA LYS A 336 14.73 -10.20 -20.84
C LYS A 336 13.33 -10.77 -20.59
N GLU A 337 13.20 -12.00 -20.11
CA GLU A 337 11.91 -12.63 -19.84
C GLU A 337 11.24 -12.02 -18.61
N GLU A 338 12.01 -11.73 -17.56
CA GLU A 338 11.53 -10.99 -16.39
C GLU A 338 11.03 -9.59 -16.76
N MET A 339 11.75 -8.91 -17.67
CA MET A 339 11.33 -7.61 -18.21
C MET A 339 9.97 -7.71 -18.93
N VAL A 340 9.81 -8.68 -19.83
CA VAL A 340 8.54 -8.89 -20.56
C VAL A 340 7.39 -9.14 -19.58
N ARG A 341 7.62 -9.97 -18.55
CA ARG A 341 6.60 -10.21 -17.50
C ARG A 341 6.26 -8.93 -16.73
N CYS A 342 7.23 -8.09 -16.41
CA CYS A 342 6.98 -6.79 -15.79
C CYS A 342 6.13 -5.87 -16.69
N GLU A 343 6.36 -5.88 -18.01
CA GLU A 343 5.52 -5.13 -18.95
C GLU A 343 4.09 -5.67 -19.02
N GLU A 344 3.92 -6.99 -19.09
CA GLU A 344 2.60 -7.64 -19.08
C GLU A 344 1.83 -7.34 -17.79
N ILE A 345 2.51 -7.44 -16.65
CA ILE A 345 1.97 -7.08 -15.34
C ILE A 345 1.50 -5.61 -15.36
N PHE A 346 2.31 -4.68 -15.83
CA PHE A 346 1.92 -3.26 -15.81
C PHE A 346 0.75 -2.95 -16.75
N ARG A 347 0.69 -3.61 -17.92
CA ARG A 347 -0.49 -3.55 -18.81
C ARG A 347 -1.74 -4.09 -18.12
N GLN A 348 -1.61 -5.21 -17.41
CA GLN A 348 -2.70 -5.81 -16.66
C GLN A 348 -3.17 -4.90 -15.52
N ILE A 349 -2.26 -4.25 -14.79
CA ILE A 349 -2.60 -3.24 -13.78
C ILE A 349 -3.44 -2.14 -14.41
N CYS A 350 -2.97 -1.51 -15.50
CA CYS A 350 -3.72 -0.44 -16.16
C CYS A 350 -5.13 -0.91 -16.58
N TRP A 351 -5.24 -2.12 -17.14
CA TRP A 351 -6.52 -2.68 -17.57
C TRP A 351 -7.49 -2.92 -16.40
N LEU A 352 -6.97 -3.38 -15.26
CA LEU A 352 -7.78 -3.63 -14.05
C LEU A 352 -8.20 -2.33 -13.39
N GLU A 353 -7.26 -1.39 -13.20
CA GLU A 353 -7.49 -0.09 -12.57
C GLU A 353 -8.52 0.74 -13.35
N GLU A 354 -8.49 0.72 -14.69
CA GLU A 354 -9.51 1.36 -15.54
C GLU A 354 -10.93 0.89 -15.20
N ARG A 355 -11.09 -0.38 -14.83
CA ARG A 355 -12.39 -1.05 -14.61
C ARG A 355 -12.75 -1.18 -13.13
N PHE A 356 -11.87 -0.76 -12.23
CA PHE A 356 -12.10 -0.86 -10.80
C PHE A 356 -13.09 0.20 -10.32
N TRP A 357 -13.07 1.37 -10.95
CA TRP A 357 -13.95 2.48 -10.63
C TRP A 357 -15.39 2.16 -11.01
N PRO A 358 -16.37 2.39 -10.12
CA PRO A 358 -17.78 2.27 -10.44
C PRO A 358 -18.18 3.10 -11.65
N GLU A 359 -19.12 2.57 -12.45
CA GLU A 359 -19.76 3.34 -13.50
C GLU A 359 -20.58 4.48 -12.88
N VAL A 360 -20.53 5.65 -13.53
CA VAL A 360 -21.30 6.83 -13.13
C VAL A 360 -22.03 7.33 -14.36
N ASP A 361 -23.35 7.26 -14.35
CA ASP A 361 -24.24 7.80 -15.36
C ASP A 361 -24.81 9.15 -14.91
N GLY A 362 -24.58 10.20 -15.71
CA GLY A 362 -25.22 11.50 -15.52
C GLY A 362 -24.85 12.25 -14.23
N MET A 363 -25.30 13.51 -14.11
CA MET A 363 -24.97 14.41 -13.01
C MET A 363 -25.75 14.08 -11.72
N GLY A 364 -25.57 12.89 -11.16
CA GLY A 364 -26.08 12.56 -9.82
C GLY A 364 -27.60 12.62 -9.68
N GLU A 365 -28.35 12.42 -10.77
CA GLU A 365 -29.77 12.15 -10.69
C GLU A 365 -29.92 10.66 -10.35
N GLU A 366 -30.25 10.36 -9.10
CA GLU A 366 -30.58 9.00 -8.69
C GLU A 366 -31.80 8.54 -9.51
N ASP A 367 -31.58 7.62 -10.47
CA ASP A 367 -32.68 6.90 -11.11
C ASP A 367 -33.33 6.01 -10.05
N ASP A 368 -34.33 6.57 -9.37
CA ASP A 368 -35.16 5.96 -8.32
C ASP A 368 -36.08 4.84 -8.86
N ASN A 369 -35.66 4.15 -9.93
CA ASN A 369 -36.50 3.24 -10.70
C ASN A 369 -35.86 1.88 -11.02
N SER A 370 -34.72 1.54 -10.42
CA SER A 370 -34.07 0.23 -10.61
C SER A 370 -34.44 -0.82 -9.55
N HIS A 371 -35.59 -0.67 -8.89
CA HIS A 371 -36.10 -1.66 -7.94
C HIS A 371 -37.53 -2.08 -8.29
N LEU A 372 -37.69 -3.05 -9.21
CA LEU A 372 -38.84 -3.98 -9.27
C LEU A 372 -38.63 -5.00 -10.41
N ALA A 373 -37.86 -6.05 -10.13
CA ALA A 373 -38.01 -7.31 -10.87
C ALA A 373 -38.80 -8.29 -10.00
N PRO A 374 -39.99 -8.75 -10.42
CA PRO A 374 -40.52 -10.02 -9.96
C PRO A 374 -40.31 -11.08 -11.04
N ALA A 375 -39.62 -12.15 -10.65
CA ALA A 375 -39.73 -13.43 -11.33
C ALA A 375 -41.15 -13.98 -11.12
N GLY A 376 -41.84 -14.38 -12.20
CA GLY A 376 -43.15 -15.02 -12.07
C GLY A 376 -43.87 -15.26 -13.39
N LEU A 377 -43.73 -16.49 -13.89
CA LEU A 377 -44.63 -17.25 -14.78
C LEU A 377 -46.02 -16.64 -15.08
N GLY A 378 -46.38 -16.58 -16.37
CA GLY A 378 -47.76 -16.34 -16.80
C GLY A 378 -47.93 -16.32 -18.31
N MET A 379 -48.16 -17.49 -18.89
CA MET A 379 -48.58 -17.66 -20.29
C MET A 379 -50.05 -17.23 -20.46
N SER A 380 -50.33 -16.38 -21.45
CA SER A 380 -51.61 -16.14 -22.16
C SER A 380 -51.35 -14.96 -23.11
N GLY A 381 -51.40 -15.03 -24.43
CA GLY A 381 -52.45 -15.63 -25.25
C GLY A 381 -53.49 -14.57 -25.57
N MET A 382 -53.32 -13.80 -26.65
CA MET A 382 -54.34 -13.58 -27.69
C MET A 382 -53.87 -12.62 -28.78
N ASP A 383 -54.14 -13.06 -30.00
CA ASP A 383 -54.02 -12.49 -31.31
C ASP A 383 -54.51 -11.04 -31.52
N ASN A 384 -53.85 -10.33 -32.44
CA ASN A 384 -54.57 -9.73 -33.58
C ASN A 384 -53.62 -9.50 -34.77
N ASN A 385 -53.92 -10.21 -35.86
CA ASN A 385 -53.24 -10.17 -37.16
C ASN A 385 -54.10 -9.31 -38.15
N PRO A 386 -53.78 -9.18 -39.45
CA PRO A 386 -53.04 -8.04 -40.02
C PRO A 386 -53.76 -7.41 -41.24
N VAL A 387 -53.11 -6.43 -41.88
CA VAL A 387 -53.50 -5.95 -43.22
C VAL A 387 -52.28 -6.00 -44.15
N ASN A 388 -52.35 -6.90 -45.15
CA ASN A 388 -51.90 -6.79 -46.55
C ASN A 388 -50.41 -6.46 -46.82
N ASN A 389 -49.70 -7.05 -47.80
CA ASN A 389 -50.08 -7.61 -49.08
C ASN A 389 -48.83 -8.27 -49.72
N GLY A 390 -49.01 -9.37 -50.46
CA GLY A 390 -48.24 -9.63 -51.69
C GLY A 390 -47.10 -10.65 -51.66
N GLY A 391 -47.35 -11.82 -52.27
CA GLY A 391 -46.38 -12.43 -53.21
C GLY A 391 -45.92 -13.87 -52.95
N SER A 392 -46.73 -14.85 -53.40
CA SER A 392 -46.36 -16.15 -54.05
C SER A 392 -45.25 -17.04 -53.44
N SER A 393 -45.55 -18.22 -52.83
CA SER A 393 -45.78 -19.56 -53.44
C SER A 393 -44.59 -20.11 -54.26
N PHE A 394 -44.04 -21.34 -54.13
CA PHE A 394 -44.51 -22.65 -53.64
C PHE A 394 -43.32 -23.63 -53.40
N ASN A 395 -43.55 -24.65 -52.53
CA ASN A 395 -43.06 -26.05 -52.53
C ASN A 395 -41.55 -26.38 -52.36
N ASN A 396 -41.10 -27.44 -51.68
CA ASN A 396 -41.71 -28.64 -51.08
C ASN A 396 -40.66 -29.29 -50.11
N GLY A 397 -41.07 -29.89 -48.98
CA GLY A 397 -40.25 -30.88 -48.24
C GLY A 397 -40.36 -32.29 -48.86
N PRO A 398 -40.14 -33.42 -48.15
CA PRO A 398 -39.56 -33.61 -46.80
C PRO A 398 -38.67 -34.90 -46.64
N MET A 399 -38.19 -35.14 -45.40
CA MET A 399 -37.96 -36.43 -44.69
C MET A 399 -37.04 -37.54 -45.26
N SER A 400 -36.09 -38.01 -44.45
CA SER A 400 -36.11 -39.34 -43.77
C SER A 400 -34.72 -39.79 -43.25
N GLY A 401 -34.63 -40.16 -41.96
CA GLY A 401 -33.64 -41.14 -41.46
C GLY A 401 -34.08 -42.58 -41.84
N PRO A 402 -33.44 -43.68 -41.40
CA PRO A 402 -32.99 -43.91 -40.01
C PRO A 402 -31.73 -44.81 -39.80
N MET A 403 -31.36 -44.91 -38.51
CA MET A 403 -30.68 -45.94 -37.70
C MET A 403 -30.16 -47.25 -38.36
N THR A 404 -29.03 -47.78 -37.85
CA THR A 404 -28.98 -48.96 -36.93
C THR A 404 -27.55 -49.41 -36.55
N SER A 405 -27.40 -49.76 -35.25
CA SER A 405 -26.61 -50.86 -34.64
C SER A 405 -25.07 -50.97 -34.81
N ALA A 406 -24.26 -51.45 -33.86
CA ALA A 406 -24.41 -51.91 -32.46
C ALA A 406 -23.05 -52.46 -31.94
N ILE A 407 -22.82 -52.41 -30.61
CA ILE A 407 -22.26 -53.50 -29.72
C ILE A 407 -20.75 -53.85 -29.88
N ASN A 408 -19.90 -54.12 -28.86
CA ASN A 408 -19.96 -54.15 -27.38
C ASN A 408 -18.53 -54.28 -26.79
N GLY A 409 -18.43 -53.97 -25.47
CA GLY A 409 -17.67 -54.73 -24.46
C GLY A 409 -16.25 -54.22 -24.13
N GLY A 410 -15.86 -53.90 -22.90
CA GLY A 410 -16.46 -54.03 -21.57
C GLY A 410 -15.38 -54.51 -20.58
N ASP A 411 -15.17 -53.82 -19.46
CA ASP A 411 -14.85 -54.46 -18.17
C ASP A 411 -15.02 -53.51 -16.97
N SER A 412 -15.11 -54.10 -15.78
CA SER A 412 -16.02 -53.74 -14.68
C SER A 412 -15.27 -53.39 -13.37
N THR A 413 -15.61 -52.23 -12.77
CA THR A 413 -16.01 -51.91 -11.36
C THR A 413 -15.42 -52.67 -10.12
N PRO A 414 -15.50 -52.16 -8.84
CA PRO A 414 -16.47 -51.16 -8.35
C PRO A 414 -15.99 -50.11 -7.32
N VAL A 415 -16.87 -49.12 -7.16
CA VAL A 415 -16.95 -48.10 -6.11
C VAL A 415 -17.66 -48.67 -4.88
N GLY A 416 -17.23 -48.28 -3.68
CA GLY A 416 -17.95 -48.53 -2.42
C GLY A 416 -18.06 -47.26 -1.58
N ASP A 417 -19.28 -46.77 -1.40
CA ASP A 417 -19.68 -45.72 -0.45
C ASP A 417 -19.72 -46.25 1.00
N GLY A 418 -19.36 -45.42 1.98
CA GLY A 418 -19.49 -45.75 3.40
C GLY A 418 -19.26 -44.56 4.33
N ARG A 419 -20.35 -43.90 4.74
CA ARG A 419 -20.43 -42.93 5.84
C ARG A 419 -20.12 -43.60 7.20
N ASN A 420 -19.33 -42.96 8.08
CA ASN A 420 -19.63 -42.71 9.51
C ASN A 420 -18.44 -42.10 10.31
N SER A 421 -18.66 -40.87 10.78
CA SER A 421 -18.52 -40.33 12.15
C SER A 421 -17.63 -40.96 13.26
N PHE A 422 -16.83 -40.06 13.86
CA PHE A 422 -16.40 -39.94 15.28
C PHE A 422 -15.60 -41.05 15.98
N THR A 423 -14.37 -40.74 16.43
CA THR A 423 -14.00 -40.59 17.87
C THR A 423 -12.50 -40.31 18.09
N ILE A 424 -12.22 -39.41 19.03
CA ILE A 424 -10.91 -39.03 19.59
C ILE A 424 -10.61 -39.93 20.79
N PRO A 425 -9.38 -40.43 21.03
CA PRO A 425 -8.98 -40.94 22.33
C PRO A 425 -8.32 -39.84 23.17
N ASN A 426 -8.98 -39.50 24.27
CA ASN A 426 -8.44 -38.76 25.40
C ASN A 426 -7.93 -39.79 26.42
N THR A 427 -6.67 -39.71 26.85
CA THR A 427 -6.17 -40.45 28.03
C THR A 427 -5.40 -39.49 28.93
N ASN A 428 -6.03 -39.15 30.06
CA ASN A 428 -5.44 -38.53 31.25
C ASN A 428 -4.81 -39.61 32.15
N GLY A 429 -3.78 -39.22 32.91
CA GLY A 429 -3.27 -39.91 34.11
C GLY A 429 -1.74 -39.85 34.18
N LEU A 430 -1.14 -38.77 34.67
CA LEU A 430 -0.80 -38.45 36.08
C LEU A 430 0.42 -39.21 36.64
N ASP A 431 1.28 -38.40 37.26
CA ASP A 431 2.27 -38.67 38.32
C ASP A 431 3.67 -39.23 37.96
N GLY A 432 4.64 -38.30 37.93
CA GLY A 432 5.56 -38.17 39.06
C GLY A 432 6.96 -38.82 38.99
N VAL A 433 7.95 -37.98 39.35
CA VAL A 433 9.13 -38.32 40.18
C VAL A 433 10.48 -38.63 39.50
N ASN A 434 11.41 -37.67 39.74
CA ASN A 434 12.86 -37.77 40.00
C ASN A 434 13.94 -38.12 38.95
N GLN A 435 14.89 -37.18 38.90
CA GLN A 435 16.36 -37.29 39.09
C GLN A 435 17.23 -38.08 38.10
N GLY A 436 18.11 -37.30 37.44
CA GLY A 436 19.57 -37.50 37.36
C GLY A 436 20.09 -38.65 36.47
N PRO A 437 21.36 -38.62 36.04
CA PRO A 437 22.49 -37.77 36.47
C PRO A 437 22.79 -36.57 35.55
#